data_AF-A0A2N5KYB5-F1
#
_entry.id   AF-A0A2N5KYB5-F1
#
_cell.length_a   1.000
_cell.length_b   1.000
_cell.length_c   1.000
_cell.angle_alpha   90.00
_cell.angle_beta   90.00
_cell.angle_gamma   90.00
#
_symmetry.space_group_name_H-M   'P 1'
#
loop_
_entity.id
_entity.type
_entity.pdbx_description
1 polymer ?
#
loop_
_entity_poly.entity_id
_entity_poly.type
_entity_poly.pdbx_seq_one_letter_code
_entity_poly.pdbx_strand_id
1 'polypeptide(L)'
;MFNNRKNNCSKNYTLPMHDQKLLKQFQSSLLDDITYYPFHPLRHINKTFVRFINTSGKPSFNDFVYHLQTRELILNDLILISYKYLVRNKANIAYSYLRKNWVNVFNLSFCTNDIKFNKKALLNKIDEANKM
;
A
#
# COMPACT_ATOMS: atom_id res chain seq x y z
N MET A 1 31.83 18.70 4.64
CA MET A 1 30.85 18.82 5.76
C MET A 1 29.50 18.34 5.24
N PHE A 2 29.21 17.04 5.34
CA PHE A 2 27.92 16.50 4.95
C PHE A 2 27.03 16.44 6.19
N ASN A 3 25.98 17.27 6.21
CA ASN A 3 25.01 17.32 7.29
C ASN A 3 24.29 15.98 7.38
N ASN A 4 24.69 15.19 8.38
CA ASN A 4 23.93 14.06 8.91
C ASN A 4 22.60 14.57 9.47
N ARG A 5 21.57 14.67 8.61
CA ARG A 5 20.19 14.57 9.09
C ARG A 5 20.01 13.14 9.58
N LYS A 6 20.37 12.91 10.84
CA LYS A 6 19.92 11.77 11.63
C LYS A 6 18.39 11.83 11.63
N ASN A 7 17.77 11.10 10.70
CA ASN A 7 16.36 10.76 10.81
C ASN A 7 16.20 9.91 12.07
N ASN A 8 15.88 10.57 13.18
CA ASN A 8 15.37 9.92 14.39
C ASN A 8 14.04 9.24 14.02
N CYS A 9 14.12 8.03 13.49
CA CYS A 9 12.96 7.15 13.28
C CYS A 9 13.20 5.80 13.96
N SER A 10 13.73 5.81 15.18
CA SER A 10 13.66 4.65 16.09
C SER A 10 12.57 4.86 17.12
N LYS A 11 11.33 4.95 16.66
CA LYS A 11 10.22 4.45 17.48
C LYS A 11 9.88 3.10 16.85
N ASN A 12 9.84 2.05 17.66
CA ASN A 12 9.36 0.73 17.25
C ASN A 12 7.87 0.87 16.94
N TYR A 13 7.56 1.37 15.75
CA TYR A 13 6.21 1.49 15.28
C TYR A 13 5.74 0.08 14.92
N THR A 14 4.79 -0.42 15.70
CA THR A 14 4.10 -1.67 15.41
C THR A 14 2.90 -1.35 14.55
N LEU A 15 2.65 -2.16 13.51
CA LEU A 15 1.46 -2.01 12.70
C LEU A 15 0.21 -2.16 13.58
N PRO A 16 -0.77 -1.25 13.53
CA PRO A 16 -2.01 -1.38 14.28
C PRO A 16 -2.71 -2.72 14.07
N MET A 17 -3.39 -3.22 15.10
CA MET A 17 -4.02 -4.56 15.06
C MET A 17 -5.09 -4.66 13.96
N HIS A 18 -5.79 -3.57 13.65
CA HIS A 18 -6.81 -3.57 12.59
C HIS A 18 -6.16 -3.72 11.20
N ASP A 19 -5.07 -3.00 10.93
CA ASP A 19 -4.31 -3.14 9.67
C ASP A 19 -3.73 -4.54 9.52
N GLN A 20 -3.17 -5.11 10.60
CA GLN A 20 -2.69 -6.50 10.59
C GLN A 20 -3.81 -7.48 10.20
N LYS A 21 -5.02 -7.31 10.73
CA LYS A 21 -6.18 -8.15 10.38
C LYS A 21 -6.58 -7.98 8.91
N LEU A 22 -6.63 -6.74 8.43
CA LEU A 22 -6.98 -6.42 7.05
C LEU A 22 -5.94 -6.98 6.06
N LEU A 23 -4.65 -6.87 6.35
CA LEU A 23 -3.59 -7.45 5.53
C LEU A 23 -3.61 -8.98 5.54
N LYS A 24 -3.96 -9.61 6.67
CA LYS A 24 -4.19 -11.06 6.71
C LYS A 24 -5.38 -11.47 5.84
N GLN A 25 -6.48 -10.72 5.87
CA GLN A 25 -7.64 -10.97 4.99
C GLN A 25 -7.28 -10.83 3.52
N PHE A 26 -6.49 -9.82 3.16
CA PHE A 26 -5.96 -9.68 1.80
C PHE A 26 -5.06 -10.85 1.42
N GLN A 27 -4.16 -11.28 2.30
CA GLN A 27 -3.29 -12.44 2.07
C GLN A 27 -4.11 -13.70 1.78
N SER A 28 -5.12 -14.01 2.61
CA SER A 28 -6.01 -15.16 2.37
C SER A 28 -6.73 -15.02 1.03
N SER A 29 -7.32 -13.85 0.75
CA SER A 29 -8.03 -13.59 -0.51
C SER A 29 -7.14 -13.80 -1.74
N LEU A 30 -5.86 -13.47 -1.65
CA LEU A 30 -4.90 -13.61 -2.74
C LEU A 30 -4.39 -15.06 -2.89
N LEU A 31 -4.16 -15.76 -1.78
CA LEU A 31 -3.64 -17.13 -1.78
C LEU A 31 -4.71 -18.18 -2.06
N ASP A 32 -5.96 -17.92 -1.71
CA ASP A 32 -7.06 -18.88 -1.89
C ASP A 32 -7.66 -18.82 -3.29
N ASP A 33 -7.33 -17.79 -4.07
CA ASP A 33 -7.84 -17.62 -5.43
C ASP A 33 -7.14 -18.57 -6.42
N ILE A 34 -7.94 -19.21 -7.27
CA ILE A 34 -7.45 -20.18 -8.25
C ILE A 34 -7.04 -19.42 -9.53
N THR A 35 -5.78 -19.58 -9.94
CA THR A 35 -5.24 -18.92 -11.13
C THR A 35 -5.33 -19.82 -12.36
N TYR A 36 -5.97 -19.35 -13.43
CA TYR A 36 -6.06 -20.03 -14.72
C TYR A 36 -5.11 -19.41 -15.74
N TYR A 37 -4.47 -20.24 -16.59
CA TYR A 37 -3.53 -19.79 -17.61
C TYR A 37 -4.24 -19.37 -18.92
N PRO A 38 -3.72 -18.37 -19.67
CA PRO A 38 -2.50 -17.59 -19.41
C PRO A 38 -2.66 -16.60 -18.25
N PHE A 39 -1.62 -16.51 -17.41
CA PHE A 39 -1.67 -15.85 -16.11
C PHE A 39 -0.57 -14.80 -15.97
N HIS A 40 -0.95 -13.60 -15.49
CA HIS A 40 -0.02 -12.51 -15.17
C HIS A 40 -0.05 -12.21 -13.66
N PRO A 41 0.97 -12.61 -12.88
CA PRO A 41 0.92 -12.58 -11.43
C PRO A 41 0.71 -11.20 -10.82
N LEU A 42 1.40 -10.17 -11.32
CA LEU A 42 1.20 -8.81 -10.81
C LEU A 42 -0.18 -8.25 -11.16
N ARG A 43 -0.69 -8.59 -12.35
CA ARG A 43 -2.03 -8.16 -12.74
C ARG A 43 -3.09 -8.78 -11.82
N HIS A 44 -2.90 -10.04 -11.42
CA HIS A 44 -3.77 -10.70 -10.46
C HIS A 44 -3.67 -10.06 -9.07
N ILE A 45 -2.46 -9.89 -8.54
CA ILE A 45 -2.22 -9.17 -7.26
C ILE A 45 -2.94 -7.82 -7.25
N ASN A 46 -2.75 -7.01 -8.31
CA ASN A 46 -3.32 -5.67 -8.42
C ASN A 46 -4.85 -5.71 -8.45
N LYS A 47 -5.45 -6.62 -9.23
CA LYS A 47 -6.91 -6.80 -9.29
C LYS A 47 -7.49 -7.21 -7.94
N THR A 48 -6.87 -8.18 -7.28
CA THR A 48 -7.30 -8.66 -5.97
C THR A 48 -7.21 -7.56 -4.92
N PHE A 49 -6.15 -6.75 -4.96
CA PHE A 49 -5.99 -5.62 -4.07
C PHE A 49 -7.04 -4.53 -4.31
N VAL A 50 -7.31 -4.16 -5.57
CA VAL A 50 -8.37 -3.20 -5.90
C VAL A 50 -9.74 -3.69 -5.43
N ARG A 51 -10.04 -4.98 -5.61
CA ARG A 51 -11.27 -5.59 -5.08
C ARG A 51 -11.31 -5.48 -3.55
N PHE A 52 -10.20 -5.79 -2.89
CA PHE A 52 -10.09 -5.74 -1.43
C PHE A 52 -10.33 -4.32 -0.88
N ILE A 53 -9.71 -3.27 -1.45
CA ILE A 53 -9.92 -1.90 -0.98
C ILE A 53 -11.34 -1.39 -1.26
N ASN A 54 -12.01 -1.91 -2.29
CA ASN A 54 -13.40 -1.58 -2.60
C ASN A 54 -14.41 -2.26 -1.66
N THR A 55 -14.01 -3.29 -0.91
CA THR A 55 -14.90 -4.05 -0.02
C THR A 55 -14.60 -3.78 1.46
N SER A 56 -13.47 -4.27 1.96
CA SER A 56 -13.11 -4.23 3.39
C SER A 56 -11.80 -3.52 3.69
N GLY A 57 -10.93 -3.36 2.70
CA GLY A 57 -9.58 -2.82 2.83
C GLY A 57 -9.47 -1.30 2.82
N LYS A 58 -10.58 -0.58 2.61
CA LYS A 58 -10.62 0.90 2.56
C LYS A 58 -9.96 1.58 3.78
N PRO A 59 -10.18 1.11 5.04
CA PRO A 59 -9.50 1.70 6.20
C PRO A 59 -7.97 1.58 6.12
N SER A 60 -7.44 0.40 5.79
CA SER A 60 -5.98 0.19 5.67
C SER A 60 -5.37 0.98 4.51
N PHE A 61 -6.11 1.13 3.41
CA PHE A 61 -5.73 2.01 2.31
C PHE A 61 -5.65 3.48 2.77
N ASN A 62 -6.63 3.96 3.52
CA ASN A 62 -6.62 5.31 4.07
C ASN A 62 -5.44 5.51 5.03
N ASP A 63 -5.13 4.52 5.86
CA ASP A 63 -4.00 4.62 6.78
C ASP A 63 -2.67 4.68 6.04
N PHE A 64 -2.51 3.90 4.97
CA PHE A 64 -1.35 4.01 4.09
C PHE A 64 -1.21 5.43 3.50
N VAL A 65 -2.33 6.02 3.07
CA VAL A 65 -2.37 7.34 2.43
C VAL A 65 -2.07 8.45 3.43
N TYR A 66 -2.76 8.46 4.57
CA TYR A 66 -2.80 9.59 5.50
C TYR A 66 -1.85 9.45 6.69
N HIS A 67 -1.41 8.25 7.06
CA HIS A 67 -0.52 8.01 8.17
C HIS A 67 0.90 7.61 7.71
N LEU A 68 1.77 8.61 7.62
CA LEU A 68 3.19 8.44 7.25
C LEU A 68 3.93 7.39 8.08
N GLN A 69 3.56 7.22 9.36
CA GLN A 69 4.21 6.29 10.28
C GLN A 69 3.91 4.82 9.96
N THR A 70 2.71 4.49 9.49
CA THR A 70 2.29 3.11 9.18
C THR A 70 2.49 2.75 7.71
N ARG A 71 2.66 3.75 6.83
CA ARG A 71 2.84 3.57 5.38
C ARG A 71 3.91 2.55 5.01
N GLU A 72 5.13 2.68 5.53
CA GLU A 72 6.23 1.76 5.19
C GLU A 72 5.97 0.34 5.74
N LEU A 73 5.31 0.23 6.90
CA LEU A 73 4.95 -1.08 7.47
C LEU A 73 3.92 -1.79 6.57
N ILE A 74 2.86 -1.09 6.18
CA ILE A 74 1.84 -1.60 5.26
C ILE A 74 2.48 -2.00 3.91
N LEU A 75 3.37 -1.16 3.36
CA LEU A 75 4.07 -1.46 2.11
C LEU A 75 4.92 -2.73 2.20
N ASN A 76 5.70 -2.87 3.28
CA ASN A 76 6.57 -4.02 3.47
C ASN A 76 5.75 -5.31 3.63
N ASP A 77 4.63 -5.27 4.36
CA ASP A 77 3.74 -6.43 4.50
C ASP A 77 3.09 -6.81 3.17
N LEU A 78 2.65 -5.84 2.36
CA LEU A 78 2.11 -6.11 1.02
C LEU A 78 3.14 -6.72 0.08
N ILE A 79 4.40 -6.25 0.15
CA ILE A 79 5.51 -6.85 -0.58
C ILE A 79 5.74 -8.30 -0.12
N LEU A 80 5.74 -8.57 1.19
CA LEU A 80 5.89 -9.91 1.74
C LEU A 80 4.77 -10.85 1.29
N ILE A 81 3.52 -10.40 1.36
CA ILE A 81 2.33 -11.13 0.89
C ILE A 81 2.48 -11.46 -0.59
N SER A 82 2.91 -10.49 -1.40
CA SER A 82 3.14 -10.69 -2.83
C SER A 82 4.21 -11.73 -3.10
N TYR A 83 5.31 -11.73 -2.35
CA TYR A 83 6.35 -12.75 -2.49
C TYR A 83 5.85 -14.16 -2.20
N LYS A 84 5.07 -14.34 -1.11
CA LYS A 84 4.46 -15.65 -0.80
C LYS A 84 3.61 -16.15 -1.98
N TYR A 85 2.81 -15.25 -2.57
CA TYR A 85 2.00 -15.57 -3.73
C TYR A 85 2.84 -15.89 -4.97
N LEU A 86 3.89 -15.12 -5.25
CA LEU A 86 4.77 -15.33 -6.40
C LEU A 86 5.51 -16.68 -6.32
N VAL A 87 6.03 -17.03 -5.14
CA VAL A 87 6.68 -18.33 -4.89
C VAL A 87 5.72 -19.47 -5.14
N ARG A 88 4.49 -19.39 -4.60
CA ARG A 88 3.45 -20.41 -4.82
C ARG A 88 3.13 -20.61 -6.31
N ASN A 89 3.15 -19.53 -7.08
CA ASN A 89 2.84 -19.54 -8.52
C ASN A 89 4.08 -19.66 -9.43
N LYS A 90 5.25 -20.00 -8.87
CA LYS A 90 6.53 -20.14 -9.60
C LYS A 90 6.89 -18.93 -10.47
N ALA A 91 6.53 -17.73 -10.02
CA ALA A 91 6.82 -16.48 -10.71
C ALA A 91 8.02 -15.77 -10.06
N ASN A 92 8.96 -15.30 -10.87
CA ASN A 92 10.12 -14.55 -10.41
C ASN A 92 9.98 -13.07 -10.77
N ILE A 93 9.95 -12.20 -9.76
CA ILE A 93 9.83 -10.75 -9.91
C ILE A 93 10.77 -10.08 -8.91
N ALA A 94 11.59 -9.16 -9.41
CA ALA A 94 12.53 -8.42 -8.57
C ALA A 94 11.83 -7.51 -7.56
N TYR A 95 12.43 -7.37 -6.37
CA TYR A 95 11.95 -6.50 -5.29
C TYR A 95 11.66 -5.08 -5.76
N SER A 96 12.59 -4.47 -6.51
CA SER A 96 12.46 -3.11 -7.00
C SER A 96 11.24 -2.93 -7.91
N TYR A 97 10.95 -3.92 -8.75
CA TYR A 97 9.79 -3.92 -9.63
C TYR A 97 8.49 -4.08 -8.83
N LEU A 98 8.48 -4.98 -7.85
CA LEU A 98 7.34 -5.22 -6.98
C LEU A 98 7.00 -3.99 -6.12
N ARG A 99 8.02 -3.35 -5.53
CA ARG A 99 7.85 -2.10 -4.77
C ARG A 99 7.30 -0.97 -5.66
N LYS A 100 7.86 -0.80 -6.87
CA LYS A 100 7.36 0.18 -7.84
C LYS A 100 5.92 -0.10 -8.24
N ASN A 101 5.56 -1.36 -8.46
CA ASN A 101 4.18 -1.77 -8.76
C ASN A 101 3.23 -1.36 -7.62
N TRP A 102 3.56 -1.65 -6.36
CA TRP A 102 2.73 -1.25 -5.22
C TRP A 102 2.53 0.26 -5.13
N VAL A 103 3.61 1.04 -5.26
CA VAL A 103 3.52 2.50 -5.28
C VAL A 103 2.58 2.99 -6.39
N ASN A 104 2.69 2.41 -7.59
CA ASN A 104 1.81 2.75 -8.70
C ASN A 104 0.35 2.38 -8.43
N VAL A 105 0.10 1.19 -7.87
CA VAL A 105 -1.26 0.73 -7.50
C VAL A 105 -1.87 1.67 -6.49
N PHE A 106 -1.14 2.04 -5.43
CA PHE A 106 -1.61 3.01 -4.45
C PHE A 106 -1.93 4.37 -5.08
N ASN A 107 -1.04 4.91 -5.92
CA ASN A 107 -1.26 6.19 -6.60
C ASN A 107 -2.50 6.13 -7.49
N LEU A 108 -2.65 5.07 -8.29
CA LEU A 108 -3.81 4.89 -9.17
C LEU A 108 -5.09 4.72 -8.36
N SER A 109 -5.09 3.85 -7.34
CA SER A 109 -6.24 3.64 -6.46
C SER A 109 -6.63 4.90 -5.70
N PHE A 110 -5.67 5.74 -5.32
CA PHE A 110 -5.93 7.04 -4.72
C PHE A 110 -6.62 8.00 -5.69
N CYS A 111 -6.16 8.04 -6.93
CA CYS A 111 -6.77 8.82 -8.00
C CYS A 111 -8.16 8.30 -8.41
N THR A 112 -8.41 6.98 -8.36
CA THR A 112 -9.66 6.38 -8.85
C THR A 112 -10.72 6.16 -7.79
N ASN A 113 -10.34 5.85 -6.54
CA ASN A 113 -11.29 5.35 -5.55
C ASN A 113 -11.72 6.37 -4.49
N ASP A 114 -11.00 7.47 -4.23
CA ASP A 114 -11.39 8.29 -3.08
C ASP A 114 -10.91 9.74 -2.92
N ILE A 115 -10.52 10.47 -3.97
CA ILE A 115 -10.58 11.93 -3.84
C ILE A 115 -11.27 12.57 -5.05
N LYS A 116 -12.52 13.04 -4.86
CA LYS A 116 -12.95 14.30 -5.47
C LYS A 116 -11.93 15.35 -5.05
N PHE A 117 -10.84 15.51 -5.81
CA PHE A 117 -9.72 16.39 -5.46
C PHE A 117 -10.25 17.76 -5.07
N ASN A 118 -10.40 18.01 -3.76
CA ASN A 118 -10.86 19.29 -3.27
C ASN A 118 -9.64 20.18 -3.16
N LYS A 119 -9.23 20.69 -4.33
CA LYS A 119 -8.13 21.64 -4.50
C LYS A 119 -8.19 22.75 -3.45
N LYS A 120 -9.39 23.20 -3.11
CA LYS A 120 -9.65 24.26 -2.13
C LYS A 120 -9.25 23.86 -0.70
N ALA A 121 -9.55 22.64 -0.28
CA ALA A 121 -9.16 22.14 1.05
C ALA A 121 -7.63 21.96 1.19
N LEU A 122 -6.95 21.56 0.11
CA LEU A 122 -5.49 21.45 0.08
C LEU A 122 -4.83 22.84 0.11
N LEU A 123 -5.31 23.78 -0.71
CA LEU A 123 -4.80 25.15 -0.75
C LEU A 123 -5.01 25.87 0.59
N ASN A 124 -6.16 25.70 1.25
CA ASN A 124 -6.41 26.27 2.57
C ASN A 124 -5.41 25.75 3.63
N LYS A 125 -5.09 24.45 3.62
CA LYS A 125 -4.08 23.88 4.53
C LYS A 125 -2.66 24.40 4.27
N ILE A 126 -2.34 24.70 3.02
CA ILE A 126 -1.07 25.32 2.63
C ILE A 126 -1.02 26.78 3.11
N ASP A 127 -2.11 27.54 2.93
CA ASP A 127 -2.21 28.93 3.39
C ASP A 127 -2.17 29.05 4.92
N GLU A 128 -2.81 28.12 5.65
CA GLU A 128 -2.71 28.06 7.12
C GLU A 128 -1.29 27.76 7.59
N ALA A 129 -0.60 26.82 6.94
CA ALA A 129 0.78 26.47 7.26
C ALA A 129 1.77 27.60 6.93
N ASN A 130 1.46 28.46 5.94
CA ASN A 130 2.28 29.61 5.57
C ASN A 130 2.00 30.88 6.41
N LYS A 131 0.99 30.85 7.29
CA LYS A 131 0.65 31.93 8.24
C LYS A 131 1.24 31.73 9.64
N MET A 132 1.88 30.58 9.89
CA MET A 132 2.68 30.29 11.10
C MET A 132 4.16 30.59 10.84
#